data_AF-A0A843KKB1-F1
#
_entry.id   AF-A0A843KKB1-F1
#
_cell.length_a   1.000
_cell.length_b   1.000
_cell.length_c   1.000
_cell.angle_alpha   90.00
_cell.angle_beta   90.00
_cell.angle_gamma   90.00
#
_symmetry.space_group_name_H-M   'P 1'
#
loop_
_entity.id
_entity.type
_entity.pdbx_description
1 polymer ?
#
loop_
_entity_poly.entity_id
_entity_poly.type
_entity_poly.pdbx_seq_one_letter_code
_entity_poly.pdbx_strand_id
1 'polypeptide(L)'
;MSGDITEALKAMGDVDIASFPPGVVEYLREFKTQEIRDIVETLLYIYIAQNASPPRGEGTGVVEQSCYAYTSGPLFVLAEVGLIESSSRHATTLVRVTPAGEAIARPLAEARIQALDLGAIARETHEIVPVLLAGTVRGSYVNKTFPSSLPRTEETFIGFLLNNNPALFEECERFAARLRAAGCAVLAHACDPDGAGTGSVVYAFPPEFAYILKRMLEAIDPGIREHYDMLLESFHSTFTVLRYLACGEDYDRIRASAAHRRELSRMLSLIADSIYILEEVQEDDGVGLARFIVKDRDRYDAHLCDLARALMADVAQKIVIDRPAPAADPRPPVEEATPAPVREDVIAALPPADDEREEEWDDAIFTDEDEEEPLAPPPPPAPRRIVAPRPAPEPPRPGGLDIFLGHAQDGHRVDWSPGRLNNGHMIILGGSGAGKTETIRCIATELAAQAMPVVLIDFHGDMAATTGDIRSYKIREGGEYYFNPLELDPAIDEITPLRATSDFVDAISINFPTLGIQQRRKIKNIIKDCYRASGITGNTGTWERVLDFDDIENEIMSCEDEAIPAYLEDIFDY
;
A
#
# COMPACT_ATOMS: atom_id res chain seq x y z
N MET A 1 20.48 -15.32 39.67
CA MET A 1 21.75 -15.63 39.00
C MET A 1 21.89 -14.60 37.90
N SER A 2 22.84 -13.68 38.03
CA SER A 2 23.12 -12.64 37.01
C SER A 2 23.62 -13.33 35.74
N GLY A 3 23.00 -13.04 34.59
CA GLY A 3 23.44 -13.59 33.29
C GLY A 3 24.70 -12.89 32.80
N ASP A 4 25.61 -13.65 32.16
CA ASP A 4 26.81 -13.06 31.57
C ASP A 4 26.46 -12.40 30.22
N ILE A 5 26.36 -11.05 30.22
CA ILE A 5 26.17 -10.23 29.01
C ILE A 5 27.19 -10.60 27.93
N THR A 6 28.41 -10.97 28.33
CA THR A 6 29.47 -11.40 27.40
C THR A 6 29.07 -12.63 26.60
N GLU A 7 28.42 -13.59 27.26
CA GLU A 7 27.98 -14.84 26.66
C GLU A 7 26.82 -14.59 25.69
N ALA A 8 25.88 -13.71 26.05
CA ALA A 8 24.79 -13.31 25.19
C ALA A 8 25.29 -12.59 23.92
N LEU A 9 26.24 -11.66 24.05
CA LEU A 9 26.80 -10.91 22.91
C LEU A 9 27.64 -11.80 22.00
N LYS A 10 28.49 -12.68 22.57
CA LYS A 10 29.25 -13.67 21.79
C LYS A 10 28.36 -14.57 20.95
N ALA A 11 27.20 -14.95 21.47
CA ALA A 11 26.23 -15.77 20.73
C ALA A 11 25.53 -15.04 19.57
N MET A 12 25.57 -13.69 19.52
CA MET A 12 24.87 -12.87 18.52
C MET A 12 25.79 -12.21 17.48
N GLY A 13 27.11 -12.31 17.65
CA GLY A 13 28.12 -11.61 16.87
C GLY A 13 29.08 -10.91 17.84
N ASP A 14 30.35 -11.33 17.84
CA ASP A 14 31.37 -10.97 18.84
C ASP A 14 31.58 -9.44 18.91
N VAL A 15 30.90 -8.77 19.85
CA VAL A 15 30.97 -7.31 20.09
C VAL A 15 31.52 -7.04 21.48
N ASP A 16 32.44 -6.08 21.57
CA ASP A 16 33.04 -5.67 22.83
C ASP A 16 32.01 -4.98 23.74
N ILE A 17 31.89 -5.48 24.98
CA ILE A 17 31.04 -4.93 26.05
C ILE A 17 31.37 -3.47 26.31
N ALA A 18 32.62 -3.04 26.06
CA ALA A 18 33.02 -1.65 26.16
C ALA A 18 32.21 -0.70 25.25
N SER A 19 31.53 -1.23 24.23
CA SER A 19 30.64 -0.46 23.34
C SER A 19 29.31 -0.09 23.99
N PHE A 20 28.93 -0.73 25.11
CA PHE A 20 27.71 -0.41 25.85
C PHE A 20 27.98 0.69 26.89
N PRO A 21 27.06 1.67 27.05
CA PRO A 21 27.18 2.63 28.13
C PRO A 21 27.21 1.90 29.50
N PRO A 22 28.05 2.30 30.47
CA PRO A 22 28.21 1.59 31.73
C PRO A 22 26.89 1.35 32.49
N GLY A 23 25.99 2.35 32.49
CA GLY A 23 24.66 2.23 33.10
C GLY A 23 23.74 1.21 32.41
N VAL A 24 23.89 1.00 31.09
CA VAL A 24 23.17 -0.05 30.36
C VAL A 24 23.70 -1.43 30.74
N VAL A 25 25.03 -1.58 30.86
CA VAL A 25 25.64 -2.86 31.27
C VAL A 25 25.23 -3.24 32.68
N GLU A 26 25.20 -2.29 33.62
CA GLU A 26 24.77 -2.54 35.00
C GLU A 26 23.29 -2.94 35.07
N TYR A 27 22.43 -2.23 34.35
CA TYR A 27 20.99 -2.53 34.30
C TYR A 27 20.70 -3.90 33.67
N LEU A 28 21.39 -4.25 32.56
CA LEU A 28 21.18 -5.53 31.87
C LEU A 28 21.69 -6.76 32.67
N ARG A 29 22.61 -6.58 33.62
CA ARG A 29 23.12 -7.69 34.47
C ARG A 29 22.07 -8.27 35.42
N GLU A 30 20.97 -7.56 35.64
CA GLU A 30 19.85 -7.99 36.48
C GLU A 30 18.99 -9.05 35.78
N PHE A 31 19.12 -9.17 34.46
CA PHE A 31 18.35 -10.09 33.61
C PHE A 31 19.09 -11.41 33.36
N LYS A 32 18.34 -12.42 32.93
CA LYS A 32 18.89 -13.70 32.47
C LYS A 32 19.47 -13.56 31.06
N THR A 33 20.39 -14.44 30.69
CA THR A 33 21.03 -14.46 29.35
C THR A 33 20.02 -14.45 28.19
N GLN A 34 18.91 -15.19 28.31
CA GLN A 34 17.86 -15.20 27.29
C GLN A 34 17.11 -13.87 27.19
N GLU A 35 16.82 -13.22 28.31
CA GLU A 35 16.13 -11.92 28.34
C GLU A 35 17.04 -10.82 27.76
N ILE A 36 18.34 -10.87 28.06
CA ILE A 36 19.34 -9.97 27.45
C ILE A 36 19.36 -10.15 25.93
N ARG A 37 19.31 -11.39 25.45
CA ARG A 37 19.24 -11.69 24.01
C ARG A 37 17.99 -11.09 23.38
N ASP A 38 16.82 -11.28 23.99
CA ASP A 38 15.55 -10.78 23.46
C ASP A 38 15.55 -9.24 23.42
N ILE A 39 16.14 -8.58 24.42
CA ILE A 39 16.33 -7.12 24.46
C ILE A 39 17.20 -6.63 23.28
N VAL A 40 18.35 -7.28 23.05
CA VAL A 40 19.28 -6.85 21.98
C VAL A 40 18.72 -7.18 20.59
N GLU A 41 18.05 -8.32 20.40
CA GLU A 41 17.38 -8.63 19.14
C GLU A 41 16.23 -7.65 18.85
N THR A 42 15.51 -7.18 19.88
CA THR A 42 14.48 -6.15 19.73
C THR A 42 15.10 -4.82 19.28
N LEU A 43 16.23 -4.41 19.87
CA LEU A 43 16.94 -3.20 19.45
C LEU A 43 17.39 -3.29 17.99
N LEU A 44 17.94 -4.45 17.60
CA LEU A 44 18.39 -4.69 16.24
C LEU A 44 17.20 -4.73 15.25
N TYR A 45 16.08 -5.33 15.65
CA TYR A 45 14.85 -5.29 14.85
C TYR A 45 14.43 -3.85 14.56
N ILE A 46 14.34 -2.98 15.58
CA ILE A 46 13.92 -1.59 15.42
C ILE A 46 14.92 -0.83 14.52
N TYR A 47 16.21 -1.06 14.72
CA TYR A 47 17.28 -0.45 13.91
C TYR A 47 17.19 -0.79 12.41
N ILE A 48 16.79 -2.02 12.08
CA ILE A 48 16.62 -2.46 10.69
C ILE A 48 15.25 -2.00 10.16
N ALA A 49 14.18 -2.22 10.93
CA ALA A 49 12.80 -1.97 10.52
C ALA A 49 12.47 -0.49 10.32
N GLN A 50 13.17 0.45 10.98
CA GLN A 50 12.94 1.89 10.80
C GLN A 50 13.11 2.35 9.35
N ASN A 51 13.79 1.56 8.52
CA ASN A 51 13.98 1.81 7.10
C ASN A 51 12.79 1.41 6.21
N ALA A 52 11.73 0.79 6.77
CA ALA A 52 10.51 0.40 6.07
C ALA A 52 9.55 1.56 5.73
N SER A 53 9.92 2.79 6.07
CA SER A 53 9.06 3.98 5.92
C SER A 53 9.01 4.48 4.46
N PRO A 54 7.89 5.08 4.01
CA PRO A 54 7.69 5.42 2.61
C PRO A 54 8.57 6.58 2.12
N PRO A 55 8.81 6.68 0.80
CA PRO A 55 9.72 7.66 0.18
C PRO A 55 9.28 9.14 0.30
N ARG A 56 8.13 9.44 0.91
CA ARG A 56 7.61 10.82 1.10
C ARG A 56 7.99 11.48 2.43
N GLY A 57 9.03 10.99 3.11
CA GLY A 57 9.87 11.82 3.98
C GLY A 57 9.35 12.23 5.37
N GLU A 58 8.12 11.92 5.78
CA GLU A 58 7.58 12.41 7.07
C GLU A 58 7.33 11.37 8.16
N GLY A 59 7.57 10.09 7.91
CA GLY A 59 7.50 9.04 8.93
C GLY A 59 8.89 8.47 9.19
N THR A 60 9.56 8.89 10.26
CA THR A 60 10.76 8.19 10.75
C THR A 60 10.34 7.30 11.93
N GLY A 61 10.71 6.02 11.94
CA GLY A 61 10.43 5.10 13.04
C GLY A 61 9.54 3.90 12.71
N VAL A 62 9.44 2.99 13.68
CA VAL A 62 8.76 1.70 13.58
C VAL A 62 7.48 1.74 14.40
N VAL A 63 6.36 1.32 13.85
CA VAL A 63 5.12 1.20 14.63
C VAL A 63 5.35 0.19 15.75
N GLU A 64 5.06 0.60 16.98
CA GLU A 64 5.24 -0.21 18.19
C GLU A 64 4.57 -1.59 18.05
N GLN A 65 3.40 -1.64 17.40
CA GLN A 65 2.66 -2.88 17.10
C GLN A 65 3.47 -3.90 16.26
N SER A 66 4.36 -3.43 15.38
CA SER A 66 5.27 -4.29 14.61
C SER A 66 6.34 -4.93 15.48
N CYS A 67 6.69 -4.30 16.61
CA CYS A 67 7.69 -4.79 17.56
C CYS A 67 7.14 -5.90 18.49
N TYR A 68 5.83 -6.16 18.51
CA TYR A 68 5.21 -7.16 19.39
C TYR A 68 5.64 -8.59 19.10
N ALA A 69 6.27 -8.85 17.95
CA ALA A 69 6.93 -10.13 17.66
C ALA A 69 7.98 -10.52 18.72
N TYR A 70 8.46 -9.57 19.54
CA TYR A 70 9.52 -9.76 20.52
C TYR A 70 9.11 -9.48 21.99
N THR A 71 7.80 -9.40 22.31
CA THR A 71 7.21 -9.13 23.64
C THR A 71 7.33 -7.69 24.17
N SER A 72 6.41 -7.25 25.04
CA SER A 72 6.34 -5.87 25.57
C SER A 72 7.43 -5.53 26.59
N GLY A 73 8.12 -6.53 27.16
CA GLY A 73 9.18 -6.35 28.16
C GLY A 73 10.45 -5.68 27.59
N PRO A 74 11.05 -6.21 26.50
CA PRO A 74 12.19 -5.60 25.82
C PRO A 74 12.03 -4.13 25.45
N LEU A 75 10.86 -3.72 24.94
CA LEU A 75 10.60 -2.32 24.59
C LEU A 75 10.66 -1.40 25.81
N PHE A 76 10.08 -1.82 26.94
CA PHE A 76 10.13 -1.06 28.18
C PHE A 76 11.58 -0.89 28.66
N VAL A 77 12.36 -1.98 28.66
CA VAL A 77 13.76 -1.95 29.07
C VAL A 77 14.59 -1.02 28.19
N LEU A 78 14.47 -1.15 26.86
CA LEU A 78 15.20 -0.31 25.91
C LEU A 78 14.89 1.17 26.07
N ALA A 79 13.63 1.52 26.39
CA ALA A 79 13.22 2.89 26.65
C ALA A 79 13.78 3.41 27.98
N GLU A 80 13.75 2.60 29.04
CA GLU A 80 14.28 2.95 30.36
C GLU A 80 15.78 3.24 30.34
N VAL A 81 16.55 2.46 29.57
CA VAL A 81 17.99 2.67 29.38
C VAL A 81 18.33 3.70 28.29
N GLY A 82 17.33 4.34 27.67
CA GLY A 82 17.50 5.43 26.70
C GLY A 82 18.06 4.99 25.33
N LEU A 83 17.93 3.72 24.97
CA LEU A 83 18.39 3.19 23.66
C LEU A 83 17.35 3.36 22.55
N ILE A 84 16.08 3.54 22.92
CA ILE A 84 14.99 3.89 22.01
C ILE A 84 14.18 5.06 22.56
N GLU A 85 13.51 5.77 21.66
CA GLU A 85 12.55 6.82 21.99
C GLU A 85 11.20 6.50 21.33
N SER A 86 10.10 6.91 21.96
CA SER A 86 8.75 6.75 21.43
C SER A 86 8.08 8.11 21.23
N SER A 87 7.32 8.23 20.14
CA SER A 87 6.48 9.39 19.84
C SER A 87 5.11 8.91 19.39
N SER A 88 4.05 9.55 19.86
CA SER A 88 2.67 9.19 19.50
C SER A 88 2.09 10.22 18.53
N ARG A 89 1.60 9.77 17.38
CA ARG A 89 0.90 10.59 16.38
C ARG A 89 -0.38 9.85 15.95
N HIS A 90 -1.53 10.53 15.96
CA HIS A 90 -2.83 9.98 15.50
C HIS A 90 -3.11 8.53 15.94
N ALA A 91 -3.07 8.25 17.26
CA ALA A 91 -3.29 6.93 17.86
C ALA A 91 -2.28 5.82 17.52
N THR A 92 -1.17 6.15 16.85
CA THR A 92 -0.06 5.24 16.54
C THR A 92 1.20 5.65 17.30
N THR A 93 1.80 4.73 18.05
CA THR A 93 3.12 4.93 18.67
C THR A 93 4.21 4.52 17.70
N LEU A 94 5.10 5.44 17.38
CA LEU A 94 6.32 5.21 16.61
C LEU A 94 7.51 5.13 17.55
N VAL A 95 8.31 4.09 17.38
CA VAL A 95 9.55 3.83 18.12
C VAL A 95 10.74 4.09 17.20
N ARG A 96 11.76 4.77 17.72
CA ARG A 96 13.02 5.04 17.00
C ARG A 96 14.21 4.65 17.83
N VAL A 97 15.30 4.32 17.15
CA VAL A 97 16.59 4.08 17.80
C VAL A 97 17.24 5.43 18.11
N THR A 98 17.69 5.63 19.35
CA THR A 98 18.46 6.82 19.73
C THR A 98 19.91 6.71 19.25
N PRO A 99 20.71 7.79 19.22
CA PRO A 99 22.13 7.69 18.91
C PRO A 99 22.90 6.69 19.78
N ALA A 100 22.48 6.51 21.04
CA ALA A 100 23.04 5.50 21.95
C ALA A 100 22.66 4.08 21.55
N GLY A 101 21.41 3.84 21.15
CA GLY A 101 20.96 2.56 20.61
C GLY A 101 21.67 2.21 19.29
N GLU A 102 21.87 3.19 18.41
CA GLU A 102 22.55 3.00 17.12
C GLU A 102 24.02 2.62 17.32
N ALA A 103 24.70 3.21 18.31
CA ALA A 103 26.09 2.86 18.65
C ALA A 103 26.26 1.38 19.02
N ILE A 104 25.19 0.71 19.48
CA ILE A 104 25.17 -0.72 19.81
C ILE A 104 24.67 -1.55 18.62
N ALA A 105 23.56 -1.15 18.00
CA ALA A 105 22.89 -1.94 16.96
C ALA A 105 23.69 -2.04 15.66
N ARG A 106 24.35 -0.95 15.24
CA ARG A 106 25.12 -0.89 13.99
C ARG A 106 26.32 -1.87 13.99
N PRO A 107 27.22 -1.89 15.00
CA PRO A 107 28.31 -2.88 15.04
C PRO A 107 27.82 -4.33 15.01
N LEU A 108 26.69 -4.63 15.67
CA LEU A 108 26.08 -5.96 15.64
C LEU A 108 25.57 -6.31 14.22
N ALA A 109 24.90 -5.36 13.56
CA ALA A 109 24.46 -5.53 12.17
C ALA A 109 25.66 -5.74 11.21
N GLU A 110 26.70 -4.92 11.35
CA GLU A 110 27.94 -5.03 10.58
C GLU A 110 28.63 -6.39 10.79
N ALA A 111 28.72 -6.86 12.04
CA ALA A 111 29.29 -8.17 12.37
C ALA A 111 28.51 -9.31 11.71
N ARG A 112 27.16 -9.27 11.71
CA ARG A 112 26.32 -10.25 11.00
C ARG A 112 26.56 -10.21 9.50
N ILE A 113 26.67 -9.02 8.91
CA ILE A 113 26.97 -8.84 7.49
C ILE A 113 28.36 -9.35 7.14
N GLN A 114 29.35 -9.16 7.99
CA GLN A 114 30.71 -9.66 7.80
C GLN A 114 30.78 -11.19 7.87
N ALA A 115 29.95 -11.82 8.71
CA ALA A 115 29.85 -13.26 8.84
C ALA A 115 29.14 -13.93 7.64
N LEU A 116 28.42 -13.18 6.80
CA LEU A 116 27.82 -13.70 5.58
C LEU A 116 28.90 -14.10 4.56
N ASP A 117 28.78 -15.31 4.01
CA ASP A 117 29.52 -15.69 2.81
C ASP A 117 28.88 -15.04 1.56
N LEU A 118 29.09 -13.72 1.44
CA LEU A 118 28.60 -12.95 0.30
C LEU A 118 29.18 -13.43 -1.03
N GLY A 119 30.35 -14.06 -1.02
CA GLY A 119 30.96 -14.62 -2.23
C GLY A 119 30.20 -15.84 -2.75
N ALA A 120 29.75 -16.73 -1.85
CA ALA A 120 28.86 -17.83 -2.23
C ALA A 120 27.49 -17.31 -2.71
N ILE A 121 26.89 -16.39 -1.97
CA ILE A 121 25.57 -15.82 -2.34
C ILE A 121 25.65 -15.13 -3.71
N ALA A 122 26.67 -14.28 -3.93
CA ALA A 122 26.84 -13.58 -5.21
C ALA A 122 27.03 -14.53 -6.40
N ARG A 123 27.74 -15.66 -6.23
CA ARG A 123 27.89 -16.66 -7.30
C ARG A 123 26.57 -17.36 -7.61
N GLU A 124 25.76 -17.62 -6.59
CA GLU A 124 24.47 -18.32 -6.71
C GLU A 124 23.32 -17.42 -7.19
N THR A 125 23.48 -16.09 -7.10
CA THR A 125 22.45 -15.08 -7.42
C THR A 125 23.09 -13.87 -8.10
N HIS A 126 23.85 -14.07 -9.17
CA HIS A 126 24.58 -12.97 -9.82
C HIS A 126 23.65 -12.10 -10.69
N GLU A 127 22.53 -12.66 -11.14
CA GLU A 127 21.54 -12.05 -12.02
C GLU A 127 20.62 -11.06 -11.27
N ILE A 128 20.40 -11.27 -9.96
CA ILE A 128 19.53 -10.39 -9.16
C ILE A 128 20.22 -9.07 -8.79
N VAL A 129 21.55 -9.03 -8.73
CA VAL A 129 22.27 -7.86 -8.21
C VAL A 129 22.14 -6.66 -9.14
N PRO A 130 22.35 -6.77 -10.47
CA PRO A 130 22.09 -5.66 -11.38
C PRO A 130 20.63 -5.21 -11.35
N VAL A 131 19.68 -6.13 -11.21
CA VAL A 131 18.25 -5.83 -11.11
C VAL A 131 17.93 -5.02 -9.84
N LEU A 132 18.41 -5.49 -8.68
CA LEU A 132 18.23 -4.78 -7.41
C LEU A 132 18.89 -3.39 -7.45
N LEU A 133 20.06 -3.27 -8.09
CA LEU A 133 20.73 -1.99 -8.32
C LEU A 133 19.93 -1.08 -9.27
N ALA A 134 19.32 -1.62 -10.33
CA ALA A 134 18.46 -0.82 -11.19
C ALA A 134 17.23 -0.29 -10.41
N GLY A 135 16.71 -1.06 -9.46
CA GLY A 135 15.65 -0.62 -8.56
C GLY A 135 16.04 0.52 -7.62
N THR A 136 17.32 0.66 -7.27
CA THR A 136 17.84 1.75 -6.42
C THR A 136 18.17 3.02 -7.19
N VAL A 137 18.66 2.88 -8.43
CA VAL A 137 19.13 4.00 -9.25
C VAL A 137 18.04 4.55 -10.19
N ARG A 138 17.16 3.69 -10.71
CA ARG A 138 16.23 4.00 -11.81
C ARG A 138 14.75 3.87 -11.44
N GLY A 139 14.43 3.57 -10.17
CA GLY A 139 13.07 3.39 -9.68
C GLY A 139 12.92 3.75 -8.20
N SER A 140 11.69 3.81 -7.69
CA SER A 140 11.44 4.09 -6.27
C SER A 140 11.40 2.79 -5.46
N TYR A 141 12.57 2.23 -5.17
CA TYR A 141 12.76 1.59 -3.87
C TYR A 141 13.48 2.57 -2.96
N VAL A 142 13.06 2.64 -1.70
CA VAL A 142 14.03 3.05 -0.68
C VAL A 142 15.07 1.94 -0.71
N ASN A 143 16.36 2.26 -0.86
CA ASN A 143 17.50 1.32 -1.01
C ASN A 143 17.61 0.23 0.09
N LYS A 144 16.64 0.17 0.99
CA LYS A 144 16.58 -0.59 2.21
C LYS A 144 15.26 -1.36 2.35
N THR A 145 14.42 -1.43 1.32
CA THR A 145 13.15 -2.17 1.36
C THR A 145 12.94 -3.02 0.12
N PHE A 146 12.38 -4.22 0.29
CA PHE A 146 11.94 -5.09 -0.80
C PHE A 146 10.56 -5.68 -0.47
N PRO A 147 9.60 -5.72 -1.41
CA PRO A 147 8.25 -6.19 -1.12
C PRO A 147 8.24 -7.69 -0.79
N SER A 148 7.47 -8.10 0.22
CA SER A 148 7.37 -9.53 0.59
C SER A 148 6.37 -10.31 -0.28
N SER A 149 5.68 -9.64 -1.20
CA SER A 149 4.75 -10.22 -2.16
C SER A 149 4.92 -9.54 -3.50
N LEU A 150 4.55 -10.23 -4.59
CA LEU A 150 4.63 -9.66 -5.94
C LEU A 150 3.88 -8.30 -5.99
N PRO A 151 4.47 -7.25 -6.59
CA PRO A 151 3.82 -5.95 -6.72
C PRO A 151 2.45 -6.04 -7.40
N ARG A 152 1.48 -5.24 -6.93
CA ARG A 152 0.14 -5.24 -7.55
C ARG A 152 0.10 -4.47 -8.86
N THR A 153 0.98 -3.48 -9.03
CA THR A 153 1.03 -2.58 -10.17
C THR A 153 2.46 -2.43 -10.66
N GLU A 154 2.61 -2.11 -11.94
CA GLU A 154 3.90 -1.85 -12.61
C GLU A 154 4.30 -0.38 -12.50
N GLU A 155 3.91 0.27 -11.40
CA GLU A 155 4.11 1.71 -11.20
C GLU A 155 5.58 2.13 -11.15
N THR A 156 6.49 1.21 -10.80
CA THR A 156 7.93 1.45 -10.78
C THR A 156 8.63 0.56 -11.79
N PHE A 157 9.77 0.99 -12.32
CA PHE A 157 10.57 0.18 -13.25
C PHE A 157 10.90 -1.21 -12.66
N ILE A 158 11.17 -1.26 -11.37
CA ILE A 158 11.46 -2.51 -10.68
C ILE A 158 10.19 -3.34 -10.41
N GLY A 159 9.06 -2.71 -10.10
CA GLY A 159 7.77 -3.39 -10.04
C GLY A 159 7.39 -4.02 -11.37
N PHE A 160 7.65 -3.31 -12.47
CA PHE A 160 7.51 -3.81 -13.83
C PHE A 160 8.39 -5.04 -14.10
N LEU A 161 9.68 -4.99 -13.75
CA LEU A 161 10.58 -6.15 -13.92
C LEU A 161 10.11 -7.37 -13.12
N LEU A 162 9.67 -7.18 -11.88
CA LEU A 162 9.23 -8.27 -11.00
C LEU A 162 7.91 -8.88 -11.49
N ASN A 163 6.94 -8.07 -11.90
CA ASN A 163 5.65 -8.56 -12.41
C ASN A 163 5.79 -9.35 -13.71
N ASN A 164 6.76 -8.99 -14.57
CA ASN A 164 6.99 -9.63 -15.85
C ASN A 164 8.06 -10.73 -15.82
N ASN A 165 8.69 -10.96 -14.66
CA ASN A 165 9.60 -12.06 -14.46
C ASN A 165 9.42 -12.65 -13.04
N PRO A 166 8.45 -13.56 -12.85
CA PRO A 166 8.19 -14.17 -11.55
C PRO A 166 9.40 -14.94 -10.98
N ALA A 167 10.23 -15.56 -11.84
CA ALA A 167 11.45 -16.24 -11.41
C ALA A 167 12.46 -15.26 -10.79
N LEU A 168 12.60 -14.06 -11.36
CA LEU A 168 13.40 -12.98 -10.80
C LEU A 168 12.86 -12.55 -9.42
N PHE A 169 11.53 -12.44 -9.27
CA PHE A 169 10.91 -12.16 -7.97
C PHE A 169 11.24 -13.23 -6.93
N GLU A 170 11.07 -14.51 -7.26
CA GLU A 170 11.40 -15.62 -6.36
C GLU A 170 12.86 -15.63 -5.93
N GLU A 171 13.80 -15.31 -6.84
CA GLU A 171 15.22 -15.21 -6.47
C GLU A 171 15.50 -14.04 -5.53
N CYS A 172 14.89 -12.87 -5.78
CA CYS A 172 15.03 -11.72 -4.90
C CYS A 172 14.41 -12.00 -3.52
N GLU A 173 13.27 -12.68 -3.47
CA GLU A 173 12.61 -13.09 -2.23
C GLU A 173 13.45 -14.10 -1.46
N ARG A 174 14.04 -15.10 -2.15
CA ARG A 174 14.97 -16.06 -1.55
C ARG A 174 16.23 -15.38 -1.00
N PHE A 175 16.78 -14.41 -1.72
CA PHE A 175 17.90 -13.60 -1.25
C PHE A 175 17.53 -12.82 0.03
N ALA A 176 16.38 -12.13 0.02
CA ALA A 176 15.89 -11.40 1.18
C ALA A 176 15.60 -12.34 2.38
N ALA A 177 15.06 -13.52 2.13
CA ALA A 177 14.82 -14.55 3.14
C ALA A 177 16.13 -15.09 3.75
N ARG A 178 17.18 -15.29 2.95
CA ARG A 178 18.51 -15.68 3.46
C ARG A 178 19.13 -14.60 4.34
N LEU A 179 19.02 -13.33 3.93
CA LEU A 179 19.47 -12.20 4.76
C LEU A 179 18.68 -12.15 6.07
N ARG A 180 17.37 -12.39 6.03
CA ARG A 180 16.53 -12.47 7.23
C ARG A 180 16.95 -13.62 8.15
N ALA A 181 17.20 -14.81 7.60
CA ALA A 181 17.65 -15.97 8.37
C ALA A 181 19.01 -15.74 9.04
N ALA A 182 19.88 -14.93 8.41
CA ALA A 182 21.15 -14.48 8.98
C ALA A 182 21.02 -13.27 9.92
N GLY A 183 19.80 -12.79 10.21
CA GLY A 183 19.56 -11.63 11.06
C GLY A 183 20.05 -10.31 10.47
N CYS A 184 20.24 -10.24 9.15
CA CYS A 184 20.67 -9.07 8.37
C CYS A 184 19.50 -8.37 7.66
N ALA A 185 18.27 -8.84 7.85
CA ALA A 185 17.04 -8.22 7.35
C ALA A 185 15.86 -8.60 8.26
N VAL A 186 14.79 -7.83 8.25
CA VAL A 186 13.57 -8.09 9.04
C VAL A 186 12.32 -7.89 8.19
N LEU A 187 11.20 -8.52 8.59
CA LEU A 187 9.89 -8.17 8.03
C LEU A 187 9.28 -7.04 8.86
N ALA A 188 8.87 -5.97 8.18
CA ALA A 188 8.26 -4.79 8.78
C ALA A 188 7.03 -4.37 7.97
N HIS A 189 6.08 -3.70 8.62
CA HIS A 189 4.94 -3.10 7.93
C HIS A 189 5.35 -1.77 7.29
N ALA A 190 5.12 -1.63 5.99
CA ALA A 190 5.21 -0.34 5.33
C ALA A 190 4.07 0.56 5.86
N CYS A 191 4.42 1.67 6.49
CA CYS A 191 3.45 2.59 7.09
C CYS A 191 3.16 3.73 6.12
N ASP A 192 1.92 3.84 5.65
CA ASP A 192 1.47 5.05 4.96
C ASP A 192 1.03 6.09 6.01
N PRO A 193 1.64 7.29 6.09
CA PRO A 193 1.20 8.34 7.01
C PRO A 193 -0.26 8.77 6.79
N ASP A 194 -0.87 8.44 5.64
CA ASP A 194 -2.24 8.82 5.27
C ASP A 194 -3.31 7.77 5.60
N GLY A 195 -2.96 6.69 6.32
CA GLY A 195 -3.92 5.88 7.09
C GLY A 195 -4.83 4.91 6.31
N ALA A 196 -4.62 4.69 5.01
CA ALA A 196 -5.45 3.79 4.21
C ALA A 196 -4.75 2.45 3.91
N GLY A 197 -5.13 1.41 4.63
CA GLY A 197 -4.94 0.01 4.22
C GLY A 197 -3.92 -0.78 5.04
N THR A 198 -4.20 -2.06 5.23
CA THR A 198 -3.32 -3.07 5.84
C THR A 198 -1.92 -2.96 5.25
N GLY A 199 -0.97 -2.40 6.01
CA GLY A 199 0.39 -2.11 5.53
C GLY A 199 1.02 -3.35 4.91
N SER A 200 1.42 -3.25 3.65
CA SER A 200 2.13 -4.34 2.97
C SER A 200 3.36 -4.69 3.79
N VAL A 201 3.55 -5.98 4.02
CA VAL A 201 4.76 -6.46 4.68
C VAL A 201 5.90 -6.33 3.67
N VAL A 202 7.01 -5.76 4.11
CA VAL A 202 8.22 -5.59 3.32
C VAL A 202 9.41 -6.15 4.08
N TYR A 203 10.36 -6.69 3.35
CA TYR A 203 11.70 -6.89 3.87
C TYR A 203 12.35 -5.53 4.05
N ALA A 204 12.78 -5.22 5.27
CA ALA A 204 13.60 -4.07 5.59
C ALA A 204 15.04 -4.52 5.79
N PHE A 205 15.96 -3.77 5.21
CA PHE A 205 17.40 -3.99 5.27
C PHE A 205 18.07 -2.90 6.12
N PRO A 206 19.21 -3.20 6.76
CA PRO A 206 19.95 -2.24 7.55
C PRO A 206 20.52 -1.11 6.67
N PRO A 207 20.89 0.03 7.26
CA PRO A 207 21.59 1.11 6.54
C PRO A 207 22.83 0.63 5.76
N GLU A 208 23.49 -0.41 6.24
CA GLU A 208 24.69 -1.03 5.66
C GLU A 208 24.40 -1.87 4.40
N PHE A 209 23.14 -2.04 4.00
CA PHE A 209 22.75 -2.89 2.85
C PHE A 209 23.47 -2.51 1.54
N ALA A 210 23.77 -1.23 1.33
CA ALA A 210 24.53 -0.78 0.17
C ALA A 210 25.93 -1.43 0.09
N TYR A 211 26.56 -1.73 1.24
CA TYR A 211 27.83 -2.46 1.27
C TYR A 211 27.68 -3.91 0.83
N ILE A 212 26.54 -4.54 1.12
CA ILE A 212 26.22 -5.89 0.65
C ILE A 212 26.17 -5.89 -0.87
N LEU A 213 25.35 -5.00 -1.46
CA LEU A 213 25.24 -4.89 -2.91
C LEU A 213 26.59 -4.56 -3.57
N LYS A 214 27.39 -3.66 -2.97
CA LYS A 214 28.72 -3.34 -3.46
C LYS A 214 29.65 -4.57 -3.47
N ARG A 215 29.71 -5.32 -2.38
CA ARG A 215 30.55 -6.53 -2.28
C ARG A 215 30.08 -7.63 -3.23
N MET A 216 28.77 -7.78 -3.42
CA MET A 216 28.23 -8.72 -4.40
C MET A 216 28.61 -8.27 -5.82
N LEU A 217 28.52 -6.98 -6.14
CA LEU A 217 28.92 -6.43 -7.43
C LEU A 217 30.41 -6.64 -7.74
N GLU A 218 31.27 -6.56 -6.73
CA GLU A 218 32.71 -6.87 -6.84
C GLU A 218 32.98 -8.36 -7.07
N ALA A 219 32.05 -9.25 -6.69
CA ALA A 219 32.18 -10.69 -6.85
C ALA A 219 31.58 -11.23 -8.16
N ILE A 220 30.83 -10.41 -8.89
CA ILE A 220 30.21 -10.76 -10.18
C ILE A 220 31.21 -10.60 -11.31
N ASP A 221 31.14 -11.51 -12.29
CA ASP A 221 31.94 -11.41 -13.51
C ASP A 221 31.66 -10.09 -14.26
N PRO A 222 32.70 -9.30 -14.61
CA PRO A 222 32.51 -8.02 -15.28
C PRO A 222 31.73 -8.11 -16.59
N GLY A 223 31.88 -9.18 -17.38
CA GLY A 223 31.16 -9.37 -18.64
C GLY A 223 29.67 -9.59 -18.42
N ILE A 224 29.30 -10.34 -17.38
CA ILE A 224 27.90 -10.53 -16.99
C ILE A 224 27.29 -9.21 -16.51
N ARG A 225 28.04 -8.45 -15.70
CA ARG A 225 27.61 -7.13 -15.24
C ARG A 225 27.33 -6.18 -16.40
N GLU A 226 28.28 -6.03 -17.32
CA GLU A 226 28.14 -5.15 -18.49
C GLU A 226 26.94 -5.56 -19.36
N HIS A 227 26.72 -6.86 -19.53
CA HIS A 227 25.56 -7.39 -20.25
C HIS A 227 24.23 -6.93 -19.62
N TYR A 228 24.07 -7.14 -18.30
CA TYR A 228 22.85 -6.75 -17.59
C TYR A 228 22.69 -5.22 -17.49
N ASP A 229 23.78 -4.47 -17.29
CA ASP A 229 23.74 -3.00 -17.24
C ASP A 229 23.19 -2.42 -18.57
N MET A 230 23.68 -2.90 -19.72
CA MET A 230 23.18 -2.49 -21.04
C MET A 230 21.71 -2.89 -21.26
N LEU A 231 21.35 -4.12 -20.88
CA LEU A 231 20.00 -4.65 -21.04
C LEU A 231 18.98 -3.89 -20.17
N LEU A 232 19.33 -3.62 -18.91
CA LEU A 232 18.49 -2.85 -17.99
C LEU A 232 18.38 -1.39 -18.40
N GLU A 233 19.42 -0.79 -19.02
CA GLU A 233 19.32 0.57 -19.59
C GLU A 233 18.31 0.58 -20.74
N SER A 234 18.40 -0.39 -21.64
CA SER A 234 17.47 -0.55 -22.76
C SER A 234 16.02 -0.70 -22.28
N PHE A 235 15.79 -1.57 -21.30
CA PHE A 235 14.46 -1.75 -20.71
C PHE A 235 13.96 -0.51 -19.98
N HIS A 236 14.81 0.14 -19.19
CA HIS A 236 14.43 1.35 -18.47
C HIS A 236 14.04 2.47 -19.44
N SER A 237 14.82 2.66 -20.50
CA SER A 237 14.52 3.64 -21.54
C SER A 237 13.17 3.36 -22.21
N THR A 238 12.94 2.11 -22.64
CA THR A 238 11.69 1.70 -23.29
C THR A 238 10.49 1.84 -22.34
N PHE A 239 10.63 1.39 -21.09
CA PHE A 239 9.61 1.51 -20.05
C PHE A 239 9.24 2.96 -19.77
N THR A 240 10.25 3.84 -19.63
CA THR A 240 10.04 5.26 -19.35
C THR A 240 9.35 5.96 -20.51
N VAL A 241 9.75 5.67 -21.76
CA VAL A 241 9.09 6.21 -22.95
C VAL A 241 7.67 5.69 -23.10
N LEU A 242 7.42 4.40 -22.85
CA LEU A 242 6.06 3.83 -22.87
C LEU A 242 5.14 4.50 -21.86
N ARG A 243 5.61 4.71 -20.63
CA ARG A 243 4.87 5.46 -19.62
C ARG A 243 4.58 6.89 -20.05
N TYR A 244 5.56 7.56 -20.65
CA TYR A 244 5.36 8.90 -21.20
C TYR A 244 4.31 8.91 -22.32
N LEU A 245 4.30 7.91 -23.20
CA LEU A 245 3.30 7.81 -24.27
C LEU A 245 1.90 7.47 -23.74
N ALA A 246 1.79 6.54 -22.79
CA ALA A 246 0.51 6.10 -22.23
C ALA A 246 -0.10 7.13 -21.26
N CYS A 247 0.72 7.69 -20.37
CA CYS A 247 0.27 8.51 -19.24
C CYS A 247 0.87 9.93 -19.25
N GLY A 248 1.67 10.35 -20.23
CA GLY A 248 2.26 11.70 -20.24
C GLY A 248 3.20 12.01 -19.06
N GLU A 249 3.53 11.03 -18.23
CA GLU A 249 4.44 11.15 -17.09
C GLU A 249 5.90 11.14 -17.56
N ASP A 250 6.85 11.52 -16.69
CA ASP A 250 8.29 11.49 -16.97
C ASP A 250 8.78 12.43 -18.11
N TYR A 251 7.98 13.41 -18.56
CA TYR A 251 8.38 14.38 -19.60
C TYR A 251 9.76 15.01 -19.35
N ASP A 252 10.03 15.48 -18.13
CA ASP A 252 11.32 16.10 -17.79
C ASP A 252 12.47 15.09 -17.87
N ARG A 253 12.23 13.80 -17.57
CA ARG A 253 13.22 12.72 -17.72
C ARG A 253 13.45 12.34 -19.16
N ILE A 254 12.41 12.37 -20.01
CA ILE A 254 12.55 12.20 -21.45
C ILE A 254 13.37 13.35 -22.01
N ARG A 255 13.01 14.59 -21.66
CA ARG A 255 13.70 15.80 -22.12
C ARG A 255 15.15 15.86 -21.67
N ALA A 256 15.50 15.40 -20.47
CA ALA A 256 16.87 15.45 -19.96
C ALA A 256 17.82 14.38 -20.55
N SER A 257 17.30 13.30 -21.14
CA SER A 257 18.11 12.14 -21.55
C SER A 257 18.11 11.91 -23.07
N ALA A 258 19.28 12.03 -23.70
CA ALA A 258 19.44 11.72 -25.12
C ALA A 258 19.06 10.27 -25.47
N ALA A 259 19.27 9.32 -24.54
CA ALA A 259 18.86 7.93 -24.73
C ALA A 259 17.33 7.82 -24.81
N HIS A 260 16.62 8.47 -23.88
CA HIS A 260 15.15 8.50 -23.87
C HIS A 260 14.57 9.19 -25.11
N ARG A 261 15.19 10.29 -25.59
CA ARG A 261 14.73 10.97 -26.80
C ARG A 261 14.92 10.13 -28.06
N ARG A 262 16.06 9.43 -28.20
CA ARG A 262 16.27 8.47 -29.31
C ARG A 262 15.24 7.34 -29.26
N GLU A 263 14.97 6.84 -28.06
CA GLU A 263 13.99 5.77 -27.85
C GLU A 263 12.56 6.24 -28.15
N LEU A 264 12.20 7.47 -27.76
CA LEU A 264 10.95 8.10 -28.17
C LEU A 264 10.84 8.19 -29.70
N SER A 265 11.85 8.68 -30.40
CA SER A 265 11.84 8.75 -31.87
C SER A 265 11.67 7.36 -32.51
N ARG A 266 12.34 6.33 -31.97
CA ARG A 266 12.19 4.94 -32.40
C ARG A 266 10.74 4.47 -32.24
N MET A 267 10.13 4.69 -31.08
CA MET A 267 8.77 4.25 -30.78
C MET A 267 7.72 5.02 -31.60
N LEU A 268 7.87 6.34 -31.74
CA LEU A 268 7.01 7.15 -32.60
C LEU A 268 7.05 6.68 -34.06
N SER A 269 8.20 6.21 -34.54
CA SER A 269 8.33 5.63 -35.88
C SER A 269 7.54 4.31 -36.05
N LEU A 270 7.38 3.53 -34.97
CA LEU A 270 6.61 2.28 -34.98
C LEU A 270 5.10 2.51 -34.99
N ILE A 271 4.65 3.68 -34.55
CA ILE A 271 3.22 4.04 -34.45
C ILE A 271 2.85 5.21 -35.37
N ALA A 272 3.69 5.49 -36.37
CA ALA A 272 3.62 6.66 -37.23
C ALA A 272 2.30 6.79 -38.03
N ASP A 273 1.57 5.69 -38.20
CA ASP A 273 0.26 5.63 -38.84
C ASP A 273 -0.91 6.09 -37.94
N SER A 274 -0.67 6.14 -36.63
CA SER A 274 -1.62 6.58 -35.60
C SER A 274 -1.36 7.99 -35.07
N ILE A 275 -0.30 8.66 -35.53
CA ILE A 275 0.11 9.99 -35.05
C ILE A 275 0.49 10.94 -36.20
N TYR A 276 0.48 12.24 -35.93
CA TYR A 276 1.12 13.28 -36.75
C TYR A 276 2.30 13.87 -35.98
N ILE A 277 3.50 13.81 -36.56
CA ILE A 277 4.69 14.48 -36.00
C ILE A 277 4.66 15.94 -36.45
N LEU A 278 4.71 16.87 -35.50
CA LEU A 278 4.65 18.31 -35.75
C LEU A 278 6.03 18.88 -36.08
N GLU A 279 6.90 18.95 -35.08
CA GLU A 279 8.25 19.50 -35.16
C GLU A 279 9.17 18.80 -34.13
N GLU A 280 10.45 18.67 -34.47
CA GLU A 280 11.48 18.25 -33.51
C GLU A 280 12.10 19.49 -32.86
N VAL A 281 11.90 19.64 -31.56
CA VAL A 281 12.58 20.67 -30.77
C VAL A 281 14.04 20.27 -30.64
N GLN A 282 14.95 21.03 -31.25
CA GLN A 282 16.39 20.77 -31.14
C GLN A 282 16.85 21.01 -29.70
N GLU A 283 17.58 20.05 -29.13
CA GLU A 283 18.21 20.15 -27.81
C GLU A 283 19.74 20.29 -27.98
N ASP A 284 20.42 20.82 -26.97
CA ASP A 284 21.84 21.20 -27.01
C ASP A 284 22.81 20.04 -27.36
N ASP A 285 22.38 18.80 -27.17
CA ASP A 285 23.14 17.58 -27.45
C ASP A 285 22.86 16.96 -28.83
N GLY A 286 22.10 17.66 -29.69
CA GLY A 286 21.86 17.30 -31.08
C GLY A 286 20.83 16.17 -31.29
N VAL A 287 20.13 15.73 -30.23
CA VAL A 287 19.00 14.79 -30.34
C VAL A 287 17.72 15.54 -30.02
N GLY A 288 16.87 15.78 -31.03
CA GLY A 288 15.63 16.53 -30.87
C GLY A 288 14.55 15.79 -30.07
N LEU A 289 13.63 16.56 -29.48
CA LEU A 289 12.41 16.06 -28.85
C LEU A 289 11.23 16.20 -29.82
N ALA A 290 10.72 15.06 -30.32
CA ALA A 290 9.60 15.05 -31.24
C ALA A 290 8.29 15.41 -30.54
N ARG A 291 7.59 16.43 -31.06
CA ARG A 291 6.19 16.71 -30.71
C ARG A 291 5.26 15.99 -31.68
N PHE A 292 4.19 15.40 -31.17
CA PHE A 292 3.22 14.67 -31.98
C PHE A 292 1.79 14.91 -31.49
N ILE A 293 0.84 14.72 -32.39
CA ILE A 293 -0.60 14.69 -32.12
C ILE A 293 -1.10 13.29 -32.45
N VAL A 294 -2.01 12.75 -31.65
CA VAL A 294 -2.66 11.47 -31.94
C VAL A 294 -3.69 11.66 -33.05
N LYS A 295 -3.55 10.94 -34.15
CA LYS A 295 -4.46 10.97 -35.30
C LYS A 295 -5.66 10.05 -35.10
N ASP A 296 -5.41 8.86 -34.55
CA ASP A 296 -6.40 7.80 -34.36
C ASP A 296 -6.16 7.19 -32.97
N ARG A 297 -7.10 7.42 -32.05
CA ARG A 297 -6.94 7.06 -30.64
C ARG A 297 -6.96 5.55 -30.43
N ASP A 298 -7.92 4.86 -31.04
CA ASP A 298 -8.06 3.41 -30.88
C ASP A 298 -6.83 2.68 -31.41
N ARG A 299 -6.33 3.11 -32.57
CA ARG A 299 -5.11 2.55 -33.16
C ARG A 299 -3.87 2.87 -32.34
N TYR A 300 -3.77 4.10 -31.82
CA TYR A 300 -2.66 4.51 -30.95
C TYR A 300 -2.63 3.65 -29.68
N ASP A 301 -3.75 3.50 -28.99
CA ASP A 301 -3.85 2.70 -27.76
C ASP A 301 -3.58 1.21 -28.03
N ALA A 302 -4.03 0.67 -29.16
CA ALA A 302 -3.71 -0.69 -29.59
C ALA A 302 -2.20 -0.88 -29.81
N HIS A 303 -1.54 0.05 -30.50
CA HIS A 303 -0.09 0.00 -30.71
C HIS A 303 0.69 0.12 -29.41
N LEU A 304 0.27 0.99 -28.48
CA LEU A 304 0.89 1.08 -27.16
C LEU A 304 0.76 -0.24 -26.40
N CYS A 305 -0.39 -0.91 -26.46
CA CYS A 305 -0.58 -2.22 -25.86
C CYS A 305 0.34 -3.28 -26.48
N ASP A 306 0.53 -3.26 -27.80
CA ASP A 306 1.44 -4.18 -28.48
C ASP A 306 2.91 -3.93 -28.13
N LEU A 307 3.32 -2.67 -28.05
CA LEU A 307 4.66 -2.28 -27.63
C LEU A 307 4.93 -2.64 -26.16
N ALA A 308 3.96 -2.44 -25.28
CA ALA A 308 4.04 -2.87 -23.89
C ALA A 308 4.18 -4.39 -23.79
N ARG A 309 3.34 -5.15 -24.51
CA ARG A 309 3.42 -6.62 -24.53
C ARG A 309 4.76 -7.13 -25.09
N ALA A 310 5.31 -6.44 -26.10
CA ALA A 310 6.62 -6.76 -26.66
C ALA A 310 7.73 -6.53 -25.62
N LEU A 311 7.69 -5.42 -24.88
CA LEU A 311 8.67 -5.16 -23.81
C LEU A 311 8.56 -6.20 -22.69
N MET A 312 7.34 -6.54 -22.26
CA MET A 312 7.11 -7.59 -21.25
C MET A 312 7.69 -8.94 -21.68
N ALA A 313 7.46 -9.33 -22.95
CA ALA A 313 8.03 -10.55 -23.51
C ALA A 313 9.57 -10.49 -23.58
N ASP A 314 10.14 -9.34 -23.93
CA ASP A 314 11.60 -9.14 -24.02
C ASP A 314 12.27 -9.25 -22.63
N VAL A 315 11.63 -8.70 -21.59
CA VAL A 315 12.06 -8.84 -20.19
C VAL A 315 12.04 -10.30 -19.75
N ALA A 316 10.93 -11.01 -20.00
CA ALA A 316 10.79 -12.42 -19.64
C ALA A 316 11.80 -13.31 -20.39
N GLN A 317 12.12 -12.97 -21.63
CA GLN A 317 13.05 -13.75 -22.46
C GLN A 317 14.52 -13.50 -22.14
N LYS A 318 14.90 -12.24 -21.89
CA LYS A 318 16.32 -11.86 -21.78
C LYS A 318 16.85 -11.85 -20.34
N ILE A 319 15.99 -11.71 -19.33
CA ILE A 319 16.40 -11.92 -17.94
C ILE A 319 16.24 -13.40 -17.63
N VAL A 320 17.29 -14.17 -17.92
CA VAL A 320 17.32 -15.62 -17.71
C VAL A 320 17.89 -15.91 -16.33
N ILE A 321 17.06 -16.52 -15.48
CA ILE A 321 17.48 -17.08 -14.20
C ILE A 321 17.66 -18.58 -14.42
N ASP A 322 18.91 -19.02 -14.64
CA ASP A 322 19.20 -20.43 -14.88
C ASP A 322 19.46 -21.14 -13.56
N ARG A 323 18.43 -21.82 -13.04
CA ARG A 323 18.59 -22.78 -11.94
C ARG A 323 18.01 -24.13 -12.31
N PRO A 324 18.77 -25.23 -12.14
CA PRO A 324 18.14 -26.54 -12.09
C PRO A 324 17.13 -26.54 -10.93
N ALA A 325 15.93 -27.06 -11.19
CA ALA A 325 14.90 -27.22 -10.17
C ALA A 325 15.53 -27.81 -8.90
N PRO A 326 15.21 -27.28 -7.70
CA PRO A 326 15.79 -27.79 -6.47
C PRO A 326 15.56 -29.30 -6.43
N ALA A 327 16.64 -30.07 -6.27
CA ALA A 327 16.52 -31.48 -5.96
C ALA A 327 15.60 -31.56 -4.74
N ALA A 328 14.47 -32.25 -4.88
CA ALA A 328 13.51 -32.39 -3.80
C ALA A 328 14.28 -32.80 -2.54
N ASP A 329 14.21 -31.97 -1.49
CA ASP A 329 14.81 -32.30 -0.21
C ASP A 329 14.40 -33.72 0.15
N PRO A 330 15.33 -34.61 0.55
CA PRO A 330 14.97 -35.93 0.99
C PRO A 330 14.04 -35.74 2.19
N ARG A 331 12.74 -36.04 1.99
CA ARG A 331 11.75 -36.01 3.06
C ARG A 331 12.33 -36.79 4.25
N PRO A 332 12.21 -36.29 5.49
CA PRO A 332 12.59 -37.09 6.65
C PRO A 332 11.81 -38.42 6.60
N PRO A 333 12.39 -39.53 7.07
CA PRO A 333 11.76 -40.83 6.96
C PRO A 333 10.38 -40.76 7.62
N VAL A 334 9.34 -41.04 6.83
CA VAL A 334 8.02 -41.30 7.37
C VAL A 334 8.16 -42.56 8.21
N GLU A 335 7.95 -42.43 9.50
CA GLU A 335 7.86 -43.55 10.43
C GLU A 335 6.75 -44.48 9.91
N GLU A 336 7.12 -45.71 9.53
CA GLU A 336 6.21 -46.74 9.02
C GLU A 336 5.15 -47.04 10.09
N ALA A 337 4.00 -46.38 9.99
CA ALA A 337 2.78 -46.87 10.62
C ALA A 337 2.38 -48.15 9.89
N THR A 338 2.40 -49.25 10.64
CA THR A 338 1.92 -50.57 10.20
C THR A 338 0.47 -50.46 9.67
N PRO A 339 0.14 -51.12 8.55
CA PRO A 339 -1.17 -50.97 7.92
C PRO A 339 -2.24 -51.75 8.69
N ALA A 340 -3.34 -51.07 9.04
CA ALA A 340 -4.60 -51.74 9.33
C ALA A 340 -5.25 -52.21 8.01
N PRO A 341 -5.96 -53.36 8.00
CA PRO A 341 -6.46 -53.94 6.76
C PRO A 341 -7.62 -53.13 6.17
N VAL A 342 -7.53 -52.91 4.86
CA VAL A 342 -8.55 -52.29 4.01
C VAL A 342 -9.67 -53.30 3.75
N ARG A 343 -10.93 -52.88 3.93
CA ARG A 343 -12.07 -53.50 3.24
C ARG A 343 -12.26 -52.77 1.92
N GLU A 344 -12.10 -53.53 0.84
CA GLU A 344 -12.41 -53.14 -0.53
C GLU A 344 -13.89 -52.81 -0.65
N ASP A 345 -14.23 -51.76 -1.39
CA ASP A 345 -15.36 -51.86 -2.32
C ASP A 345 -15.12 -50.95 -3.53
N VAL A 346 -15.35 -51.57 -4.69
CA VAL A 346 -15.05 -51.11 -6.03
C VAL A 346 -16.22 -50.28 -6.58
N ILE A 347 -15.86 -49.22 -7.32
CA ILE A 347 -16.77 -48.33 -8.06
C ILE A 347 -17.56 -49.12 -9.12
N ALA A 348 -18.86 -48.86 -9.25
CA ALA A 348 -19.58 -49.10 -10.51
C ALA A 348 -20.70 -48.07 -10.74
N ALA A 349 -20.87 -47.72 -12.01
CA ALA A 349 -21.57 -46.57 -12.55
C ALA A 349 -23.10 -46.68 -12.61
N LEU A 350 -23.74 -45.52 -12.81
CA LEU A 350 -25.17 -45.28 -13.11
C LEU A 350 -25.73 -46.07 -14.31
N PRO A 351 -27.05 -46.34 -14.30
CA PRO A 351 -27.93 -45.89 -15.38
C PRO A 351 -29.26 -45.26 -14.89
N PRO A 352 -30.12 -44.70 -15.79
CA PRO A 352 -30.96 -43.53 -15.49
C PRO A 352 -32.49 -43.79 -15.40
N ALA A 353 -33.19 -42.71 -14.99
CA ALA A 353 -34.55 -42.26 -15.35
C ALA A 353 -35.77 -43.11 -14.95
N ASP A 354 -36.64 -42.52 -14.12
CA ASP A 354 -38.04 -42.17 -14.42
C ASP A 354 -38.97 -42.18 -13.19
N ASP A 355 -39.83 -41.16 -13.20
CA ASP A 355 -41.22 -41.12 -12.74
C ASP A 355 -41.61 -41.08 -11.25
N GLU A 356 -42.22 -39.93 -10.93
CA GLU A 356 -43.57 -39.77 -10.36
C GLU A 356 -43.80 -39.85 -8.83
N ARG A 357 -44.49 -38.78 -8.38
CA ARG A 357 -45.48 -38.68 -7.26
C ARG A 357 -44.91 -38.65 -5.85
N GLU A 358 -45.05 -37.50 -5.17
CA GLU A 358 -46.22 -37.03 -4.40
C GLU A 358 -46.39 -37.76 -3.05
N GLU A 359 -46.69 -36.94 -2.03
CA GLU A 359 -47.33 -37.29 -0.75
C GLU A 359 -46.46 -38.01 0.30
N GLU A 360 -46.54 -37.73 1.60
CA GLU A 360 -47.28 -36.77 2.43
C GLU A 360 -46.67 -36.92 3.84
N TRP A 361 -46.85 -35.92 4.70
CA TRP A 361 -46.57 -36.03 6.13
C TRP A 361 -47.56 -37.02 6.78
N ASP A 362 -47.13 -37.81 7.77
CA ASP A 362 -47.60 -37.64 9.16
C ASP A 362 -47.21 -38.80 10.10
N ASP A 363 -46.93 -38.34 11.33
CA ASP A 363 -47.34 -38.88 12.63
C ASP A 363 -46.86 -40.25 13.19
N ALA A 364 -46.31 -40.08 14.40
CA ALA A 364 -46.77 -40.69 15.66
C ALA A 364 -45.98 -41.83 16.32
N ILE A 365 -45.44 -41.47 17.49
CA ILE A 365 -45.65 -42.09 18.84
C ILE A 365 -45.02 -43.46 19.14
N PHE A 366 -44.42 -43.56 20.34
CA PHE A 366 -44.35 -44.65 21.36
C PHE A 366 -42.96 -44.59 22.07
N THR A 367 -42.82 -43.87 23.20
CA THR A 367 -42.96 -44.26 24.63
C THR A 367 -41.95 -45.29 25.16
N ASP A 368 -41.20 -44.82 26.17
CA ASP A 368 -40.75 -45.40 27.45
C ASP A 368 -40.22 -46.84 27.52
N GLU A 369 -39.04 -47.00 28.13
CA GLU A 369 -38.88 -47.83 29.35
C GLU A 369 -37.49 -47.63 30.01
N ASP A 370 -37.55 -47.43 31.33
CA ASP A 370 -36.44 -47.27 32.27
C ASP A 370 -35.77 -48.62 32.60
N GLU A 371 -34.43 -48.65 32.71
CA GLU A 371 -33.72 -49.63 33.53
C GLU A 371 -32.56 -48.95 34.29
N GLU A 372 -32.72 -48.84 35.61
CA GLU A 372 -31.68 -48.49 36.59
C GLU A 372 -30.94 -49.76 37.06
N GLU A 373 -29.59 -49.77 37.00
CA GLU A 373 -28.72 -50.53 37.92
C GLU A 373 -27.23 -50.07 37.78
N PRO A 374 -26.30 -50.37 38.71
CA PRO A 374 -25.96 -49.55 39.86
C PRO A 374 -24.56 -48.90 39.83
N LEU A 375 -24.38 -47.87 40.68
CA LEU A 375 -23.22 -46.98 40.83
C LEU A 375 -21.88 -47.68 41.16
N ALA A 376 -20.85 -47.39 40.35
CA ALA A 376 -19.43 -47.56 40.69
C ALA A 376 -18.80 -46.21 41.12
N PRO A 377 -17.80 -46.21 42.03
CA PRO A 377 -17.26 -44.98 42.61
C PRO A 377 -16.46 -44.15 41.57
N PRO A 378 -16.48 -42.81 41.66
CA PRO A 378 -15.87 -41.96 40.65
C PRO A 378 -14.33 -42.00 40.70
N PRO A 379 -13.64 -41.95 39.54
CA PRO A 379 -12.20 -41.71 39.47
C PRO A 379 -11.87 -40.25 39.89
N PRO A 380 -10.61 -39.99 40.30
CA PRO A 380 -10.19 -38.67 40.78
C PRO A 380 -10.36 -37.58 39.70
N PRO A 381 -10.60 -36.32 40.10
CA PRO A 381 -10.94 -35.25 39.17
C PRO A 381 -9.78 -34.96 38.21
N ALA A 382 -10.08 -35.00 36.91
CA ALA A 382 -9.23 -34.45 35.87
C ALA A 382 -9.03 -32.93 36.08
N PRO A 383 -7.86 -32.38 35.72
CA PRO A 383 -7.59 -30.95 35.84
C PRO A 383 -8.63 -30.15 35.04
N ARG A 384 -9.27 -29.19 35.72
CA ARG A 384 -10.22 -28.25 35.11
C ARG A 384 -9.55 -27.55 33.94
N ARG A 385 -10.06 -27.79 32.74
CA ARG A 385 -9.79 -26.96 31.56
C ARG A 385 -10.31 -25.56 31.89
N ILE A 386 -9.39 -24.63 32.13
CA ILE A 386 -9.72 -23.21 32.26
C ILE A 386 -10.23 -22.77 30.89
N VAL A 387 -11.55 -22.73 30.74
CA VAL A 387 -12.17 -21.97 29.65
C VAL A 387 -11.83 -20.51 29.95
N ALA A 388 -11.05 -19.88 29.07
CA ALA A 388 -10.76 -18.46 29.18
C ALA A 388 -12.08 -17.70 29.34
N PRO A 389 -12.20 -16.76 30.30
CA PRO A 389 -13.37 -15.91 30.38
C PRO A 389 -13.50 -15.16 29.05
N ARG A 390 -14.71 -15.07 28.50
CA ARG A 390 -15.01 -14.06 27.48
C ARG A 390 -14.50 -12.71 27.99
N PRO A 391 -13.80 -11.91 27.18
CA PRO A 391 -13.43 -10.57 27.60
C PRO A 391 -14.71 -9.85 28.03
N ALA A 392 -14.68 -9.32 29.25
CA ALA A 392 -15.78 -8.52 29.76
C ALA A 392 -16.02 -7.36 28.79
N PRO A 393 -17.29 -6.96 28.54
CA PRO A 393 -17.54 -5.74 27.78
C PRO A 393 -16.80 -4.60 28.48
N GLU A 394 -16.00 -3.85 27.71
CA GLU A 394 -15.34 -2.64 28.21
C GLU A 394 -16.37 -1.76 28.92
N PRO A 395 -16.02 -1.13 30.06
CA PRO A 395 -16.95 -0.23 30.73
C PRO A 395 -17.36 0.87 29.75
N PRO A 396 -18.66 1.25 29.70
CA PRO A 396 -19.14 2.25 28.77
C PRO A 396 -18.41 3.56 29.02
N ARG A 397 -17.60 3.97 28.04
CA ARG A 397 -17.00 5.30 28.00
C ARG A 397 -18.17 6.30 27.97
N PRO A 398 -18.26 7.25 28.92
CA PRO A 398 -19.38 8.17 28.95
C PRO A 398 -19.33 9.10 27.71
N GLY A 399 -20.38 9.06 26.88
CA GLY A 399 -20.60 10.03 25.80
C GLY A 399 -20.68 9.52 24.35
N GLY A 400 -20.90 8.22 24.10
CA GLY A 400 -21.03 7.71 22.73
C GLY A 400 -22.32 8.16 22.02
N LEU A 401 -22.19 8.82 20.88
CA LEU A 401 -23.28 9.09 19.93
C LEU A 401 -23.90 7.75 19.50
N ASP A 402 -25.13 7.46 19.91
CA ASP A 402 -25.86 6.23 19.59
C ASP A 402 -27.10 6.60 18.76
N ILE A 403 -27.19 6.08 17.52
CA ILE A 403 -28.25 6.37 16.55
C ILE A 403 -29.06 5.11 16.28
N PHE A 404 -30.38 5.16 16.53
CA PHE A 404 -31.24 4.01 16.33
C PHE A 404 -31.36 3.60 14.86
N LEU A 405 -31.06 2.35 14.55
CA LEU A 405 -31.24 1.78 13.20
C LEU A 405 -32.48 0.90 13.08
N GLY A 406 -32.87 0.21 14.16
CA GLY A 406 -34.00 -0.71 14.14
C GLY A 406 -33.90 -1.81 15.18
N HIS A 407 -34.61 -2.92 14.95
CA HIS A 407 -34.59 -4.11 15.80
C HIS A 407 -34.01 -5.30 15.05
N ALA A 408 -33.23 -6.13 15.75
CA ALA A 408 -32.81 -7.43 15.26
C ALA A 408 -33.96 -8.45 15.32
N GLN A 409 -33.77 -9.64 14.73
CA GLN A 409 -34.80 -10.68 14.64
C GLN A 409 -35.30 -11.20 16.01
N ASP A 410 -34.46 -11.15 17.03
CA ASP A 410 -34.75 -11.50 18.42
C ASP A 410 -35.37 -10.32 19.22
N GLY A 411 -35.63 -9.19 18.56
CA GLY A 411 -36.28 -8.01 19.12
C GLY A 411 -35.36 -7.01 19.82
N HIS A 412 -34.05 -7.30 19.96
CA HIS A 412 -33.14 -6.33 20.59
C HIS A 412 -32.94 -5.10 19.69
N ARG A 413 -32.80 -3.95 20.34
CA ARG A 413 -32.55 -2.66 19.69
C ARG A 413 -31.13 -2.62 19.13
N VAL A 414 -31.01 -2.20 17.87
CA VAL A 414 -29.75 -2.02 17.15
C VAL A 414 -29.51 -0.53 16.96
N ASP A 415 -28.40 -0.05 17.50
CA ASP A 415 -27.93 1.32 17.34
C ASP A 415 -26.62 1.33 16.55
N TRP A 416 -26.44 2.35 15.72
CA TRP A 416 -25.17 2.73 15.14
C TRP A 416 -24.45 3.69 16.09
N SER A 417 -23.28 3.27 16.59
CA SER A 417 -22.51 4.00 17.58
C SER A 417 -21.19 4.52 17.00
N PRO A 418 -21.17 5.57 16.15
CA PRO A 418 -19.96 6.05 15.50
C PRO A 418 -18.83 6.40 16.49
N GLY A 419 -19.16 6.89 17.69
CA GLY A 419 -18.17 7.21 18.73
C GLY A 419 -17.46 5.99 19.35
N ARG A 420 -17.90 4.76 19.03
CA ARG A 420 -17.29 3.50 19.48
C ARG A 420 -16.52 2.77 18.37
N LEU A 421 -16.55 3.29 17.14
CA LEU A 421 -15.91 2.70 15.97
C LEU A 421 -14.57 3.40 15.68
N ASN A 422 -13.66 2.71 15.00
CA ASN A 422 -12.40 3.32 14.53
C ASN A 422 -12.66 4.48 13.55
N ASN A 423 -13.74 4.39 12.77
CA ASN A 423 -14.31 5.48 11.99
C ASN A 423 -15.84 5.39 11.98
N GLY A 424 -16.51 6.54 11.91
CA GLY A 424 -17.96 6.63 11.83
C GLY A 424 -18.48 6.56 10.40
N HIS A 425 -17.93 5.70 9.55
CA HIS A 425 -18.41 5.55 8.17
C HIS A 425 -19.39 4.38 8.05
N MET A 426 -20.37 4.53 7.17
CA MET A 426 -21.44 3.55 6.93
C MET A 426 -21.71 3.47 5.42
N ILE A 427 -21.98 2.25 4.94
CA ILE A 427 -22.45 1.99 3.58
C ILE A 427 -23.84 1.36 3.69
N ILE A 428 -24.84 1.95 3.00
CA ILE A 428 -26.22 1.44 2.93
C ILE A 428 -26.46 0.88 1.53
N LEU A 429 -26.69 -0.43 1.43
CA LEU A 429 -26.91 -1.14 0.17
C LEU A 429 -28.35 -1.67 0.09
N GLY A 430 -28.92 -1.67 -1.11
CA GLY A 430 -30.26 -2.23 -1.35
C GLY A 430 -30.80 -1.89 -2.74
N GLY A 431 -31.75 -2.69 -3.23
CA GLY A 431 -32.44 -2.44 -4.50
C GLY A 431 -33.27 -1.15 -4.50
N SER A 432 -33.82 -0.78 -5.66
CA SER A 432 -34.81 0.30 -5.72
C SER A 432 -36.03 -0.05 -4.86
N GLY A 433 -36.55 0.89 -4.08
CA GLY A 433 -37.66 0.65 -3.16
C GLY A 433 -37.32 -0.06 -1.84
N ALA A 434 -36.05 -0.45 -1.60
CA ALA A 434 -35.64 -1.16 -0.39
C ALA A 434 -35.61 -0.30 0.89
N GLY A 435 -36.02 0.98 0.82
CA GLY A 435 -36.07 1.88 1.98
C GLY A 435 -34.79 2.66 2.29
N LYS A 436 -33.78 2.67 1.39
CA LYS A 436 -32.50 3.40 1.63
C LYS A 436 -32.69 4.87 2.02
N THR A 437 -33.50 5.61 1.24
CA THR A 437 -33.80 7.03 1.51
C THR A 437 -34.48 7.23 2.86
N GLU A 438 -35.38 6.31 3.24
CA GLU A 438 -36.05 6.35 4.55
C GLU A 438 -35.04 6.15 5.68
N THR A 439 -34.16 5.15 5.56
CA THR A 439 -33.10 4.89 6.54
C THR A 439 -32.18 6.10 6.71
N ILE A 440 -31.74 6.72 5.61
CA ILE A 440 -30.91 7.94 5.65
C ILE A 440 -31.65 9.08 6.35
N ARG A 441 -32.94 9.28 6.06
CA ARG A 441 -33.75 10.32 6.70
C ARG A 441 -33.90 10.10 8.20
N CYS A 442 -34.12 8.86 8.64
CA CYS A 442 -34.17 8.51 10.05
C CYS A 442 -32.84 8.83 10.75
N ILE A 443 -31.71 8.39 10.18
CA ILE A 443 -30.37 8.66 10.71
C ILE A 443 -30.11 10.17 10.80
N ALA A 444 -30.40 10.92 9.73
CA ALA A 444 -30.22 12.37 9.68
C ALA A 444 -31.07 13.08 10.74
N THR A 445 -32.31 12.64 10.94
CA THR A 445 -33.22 13.21 11.94
C THR A 445 -32.73 12.96 13.36
N GLU A 446 -32.24 11.75 13.66
CA GLU A 446 -31.66 11.41 14.96
C GLU A 446 -30.36 12.19 15.24
N LEU A 447 -29.50 12.35 14.22
CA LEU A 447 -28.29 13.16 14.32
C LEU A 447 -28.63 14.63 14.60
N ALA A 448 -29.59 15.20 13.86
CA ALA A 448 -30.04 16.57 14.05
C ALA A 448 -30.68 16.77 15.44
N ALA A 449 -31.46 15.81 15.93
CA ALA A 449 -32.04 15.84 17.28
C ALA A 449 -30.98 15.85 18.40
N GLN A 450 -29.79 15.32 18.11
CA GLN A 450 -28.62 15.35 18.99
C GLN A 450 -27.71 16.57 18.73
N ALA A 451 -28.20 17.57 17.99
CA ALA A 451 -27.48 18.79 17.62
C ALA A 451 -26.17 18.54 16.82
N MET A 452 -26.08 17.40 16.13
CA MET A 452 -24.97 17.13 15.21
C MET A 452 -25.23 17.82 13.87
N PRO A 453 -24.20 18.45 13.26
CA PRO A 453 -24.35 19.04 11.93
C PRO A 453 -24.57 17.93 10.90
N VAL A 454 -25.60 18.11 10.07
CA VAL A 454 -25.97 17.18 9.00
C VAL A 454 -25.92 17.90 7.66
N VAL A 455 -25.17 17.36 6.72
CA VAL A 455 -25.12 17.81 5.31
C VAL A 455 -25.58 16.64 4.45
N LEU A 456 -26.60 16.87 3.63
CA LEU A 456 -27.15 15.89 2.68
C LEU A 456 -26.97 16.41 1.27
N ILE A 457 -26.43 15.57 0.38
CA ILE A 457 -26.37 15.83 -1.06
C ILE A 457 -27.54 15.10 -1.71
N ASP A 458 -28.56 15.86 -2.11
CA ASP A 458 -29.85 15.33 -2.55
C ASP A 458 -30.12 15.70 -4.02
N PHE A 459 -29.96 14.72 -4.92
CA PHE A 459 -30.19 14.89 -6.35
C PHE A 459 -31.68 14.80 -6.75
N HIS A 460 -32.54 14.21 -5.91
CA HIS A 460 -33.95 13.99 -6.22
C HIS A 460 -34.89 14.98 -5.49
N GLY A 461 -34.39 15.64 -4.44
CA GLY A 461 -35.14 16.57 -3.62
C GLY A 461 -36.10 15.88 -2.64
N ASP A 462 -35.86 14.61 -2.30
CA ASP A 462 -36.72 13.79 -1.46
C ASP A 462 -36.09 13.36 -0.11
N MET A 463 -34.85 13.79 0.18
CA MET A 463 -34.15 13.39 1.40
C MET A 463 -34.55 14.24 2.60
N ALA A 464 -34.75 15.54 2.42
CA ALA A 464 -35.13 16.42 3.52
C ALA A 464 -36.58 16.13 3.97
N ALA A 465 -36.76 15.87 5.26
CA ALA A 465 -38.08 15.73 5.84
C ALA A 465 -38.85 17.06 5.71
N THR A 466 -40.15 17.00 5.42
CA THR A 466 -41.02 18.19 5.42
C THR A 466 -41.17 18.81 6.83
N THR A 467 -40.76 18.07 7.85
CA THR A 467 -40.81 18.44 9.26
C THR A 467 -39.43 18.24 9.89
N GLY A 468 -38.83 19.30 10.44
CA GLY A 468 -37.54 19.23 11.14
C GLY A 468 -36.68 20.48 10.91
N ASP A 469 -35.50 20.49 11.52
CA ASP A 469 -34.52 21.59 11.44
C ASP A 469 -33.61 21.49 10.19
N ILE A 470 -33.69 20.38 9.45
CA ILE A 470 -32.93 20.17 8.21
C ILE A 470 -33.55 21.00 7.10
N ARG A 471 -32.79 21.98 6.60
CA ARG A 471 -33.22 22.88 5.52
C ARG A 471 -32.74 22.36 4.17
N SER A 472 -33.57 22.51 3.15
CA SER A 472 -33.19 22.25 1.77
C SER A 472 -32.78 23.54 1.07
N TYR A 473 -31.57 23.54 0.52
CA TYR A 473 -31.06 24.61 -0.31
C TYR A 473 -30.86 24.08 -1.72
N LYS A 474 -31.53 24.69 -2.70
CA LYS A 474 -31.40 24.25 -4.08
C LYS A 474 -30.26 25.01 -4.74
N ILE A 475 -29.19 24.28 -5.05
CA ILE A 475 -28.09 24.79 -5.86
C ILE A 475 -28.57 24.84 -7.31
N ARG A 476 -28.56 26.03 -7.89
CA ARG A 476 -28.82 26.30 -9.30
C ARG A 476 -27.90 27.42 -9.73
N GLU A 477 -27.49 27.41 -10.99
CA GLU A 477 -26.80 28.54 -11.59
C GLU A 477 -27.59 29.85 -11.40
N GLY A 478 -26.89 30.94 -11.08
CA GLY A 478 -27.48 32.25 -10.80
C GLY A 478 -28.37 32.32 -9.55
N GLY A 479 -28.46 31.22 -8.78
CA GLY A 479 -29.21 31.17 -7.53
C GLY A 479 -28.40 31.69 -6.34
N GLU A 480 -29.09 31.99 -5.23
CA GLU A 480 -28.48 32.46 -3.98
C GLU A 480 -27.44 31.48 -3.42
N TYR A 481 -27.62 30.18 -3.65
CA TYR A 481 -26.74 29.10 -3.18
C TYR A 481 -25.80 28.57 -4.28
N TYR A 482 -25.69 29.29 -5.41
CA TYR A 482 -24.63 29.02 -6.38
C TYR A 482 -23.27 29.35 -5.75
N PHE A 483 -22.27 28.53 -6.01
CA PHE A 483 -20.92 28.77 -5.52
C PHE A 483 -19.93 28.47 -6.65
N ASN A 484 -18.86 29.27 -6.72
CA ASN A 484 -17.76 28.98 -7.62
C ASN A 484 -16.84 27.93 -6.93
N PRO A 485 -16.62 26.76 -7.54
CA PRO A 485 -15.75 25.72 -6.94
C PRO A 485 -14.27 26.12 -6.83
N LEU A 486 -13.88 27.23 -7.46
CA LEU A 486 -12.54 27.84 -7.41
C LEU A 486 -12.52 29.11 -6.54
N GLU A 487 -13.60 29.40 -5.80
CA GLU A 487 -13.60 30.45 -4.79
C GLU A 487 -12.79 30.04 -3.56
N LEU A 488 -12.09 30.99 -2.96
CA LEU A 488 -11.22 30.76 -1.80
C LEU A 488 -11.75 31.50 -0.58
N ASP A 489 -11.67 30.87 0.59
CA ASP A 489 -11.98 31.50 1.87
C ASP A 489 -10.68 31.81 2.62
N PRO A 490 -10.36 33.08 2.91
CA PRO A 490 -9.19 33.46 3.72
C PRO A 490 -9.12 32.78 5.10
N ALA A 491 -10.24 32.33 5.65
CA ALA A 491 -10.31 31.61 6.93
C ALA A 491 -9.89 30.13 6.82
N ILE A 492 -9.77 29.57 5.61
CA ILE A 492 -9.45 28.16 5.34
C ILE A 492 -8.12 28.09 4.56
N ASP A 493 -6.99 28.23 5.26
CA ASP A 493 -5.65 28.26 4.64
C ASP A 493 -5.18 26.92 4.05
N GLU A 494 -5.87 25.82 4.37
CA GLU A 494 -5.61 24.49 3.82
C GLU A 494 -5.95 24.38 2.31
N ILE A 495 -6.87 25.21 1.80
CA ILE A 495 -7.31 25.23 0.41
C ILE A 495 -6.64 26.40 -0.31
N THR A 496 -5.39 26.19 -0.71
CA THR A 496 -4.64 27.17 -1.51
C THR A 496 -5.14 27.24 -2.95
N PRO A 497 -4.88 28.33 -3.72
CA PRO A 497 -5.23 28.39 -5.14
C PRO A 497 -4.70 27.18 -5.94
N LEU A 498 -3.51 26.69 -5.59
CA LEU A 498 -2.91 25.51 -6.22
C LEU A 498 -3.69 24.23 -5.92
N ARG A 499 -4.16 24.07 -4.67
CA ARG A 499 -4.95 22.92 -4.24
C ARG A 499 -6.34 22.96 -4.86
N ALA A 500 -7.05 24.08 -4.78
CA ALA A 500 -8.35 24.29 -5.45
C ALA A 500 -8.27 23.99 -6.95
N THR A 501 -7.21 24.46 -7.63
CA THR A 501 -6.98 24.12 -9.04
C THR A 501 -6.81 22.61 -9.26
N SER A 502 -6.06 21.93 -8.39
CA SER A 502 -5.84 20.48 -8.53
C SER A 502 -7.12 19.71 -8.29
N ASP A 503 -7.81 19.99 -7.19
CA ASP A 503 -9.05 19.33 -6.79
C ASP A 503 -10.13 19.49 -7.88
N PHE A 504 -10.24 20.68 -8.48
CA PHE A 504 -11.16 20.93 -9.61
C PHE A 504 -10.79 20.11 -10.85
N VAL A 505 -9.51 20.09 -11.25
CA VAL A 505 -9.06 19.31 -12.42
C VAL A 505 -9.21 17.80 -12.18
N ASP A 506 -9.00 17.34 -10.96
CA ASP A 506 -9.19 15.94 -10.57
C ASP A 506 -10.69 15.57 -10.60
N ALA A 507 -11.57 16.46 -10.13
CA ALA A 507 -13.02 16.29 -10.22
C ALA A 507 -13.51 16.24 -11.68
N ILE A 508 -13.01 17.13 -12.54
CA ILE A 508 -13.28 17.07 -14.00
C ILE A 508 -12.78 15.73 -14.56
N SER A 509 -11.59 15.28 -14.16
CA SER A 509 -10.99 14.04 -14.68
C SER A 509 -11.76 12.78 -14.31
N ILE A 510 -12.48 12.78 -13.18
CA ILE A 510 -13.35 11.68 -12.76
C ILE A 510 -14.58 11.59 -13.69
N ASN A 511 -15.17 12.72 -14.04
CA ASN A 511 -16.36 12.77 -14.90
C ASN A 511 -16.02 12.64 -16.40
N PHE A 512 -14.84 13.09 -16.81
CA PHE A 512 -14.34 13.06 -18.18
C PHE A 512 -13.02 12.29 -18.26
N PRO A 513 -13.04 10.95 -18.08
CA PRO A 513 -11.83 10.13 -18.07
C PRO A 513 -11.08 10.16 -19.41
N THR A 514 -11.74 10.57 -20.49
CA THR A 514 -11.17 10.77 -21.83
C THR A 514 -10.21 11.96 -21.91
N LEU A 515 -10.25 12.88 -20.93
CA LEU A 515 -9.30 13.99 -20.88
C LEU A 515 -7.89 13.48 -20.61
N GLY A 516 -7.05 13.58 -21.64
CA GLY A 516 -5.65 13.22 -21.58
C GLY A 516 -4.85 14.17 -20.70
N ILE A 517 -3.67 13.74 -20.28
CA ILE A 517 -2.86 14.48 -19.30
C ILE A 517 -2.38 15.85 -19.82
N GLN A 518 -2.22 16.00 -21.14
CA GLN A 518 -1.95 17.30 -21.76
C GLN A 518 -3.14 18.27 -21.60
N GLN A 519 -4.37 17.76 -21.75
CA GLN A 519 -5.58 18.56 -21.60
C GLN A 519 -5.79 18.96 -20.15
N ARG A 520 -5.60 18.03 -19.21
CA ARG A 520 -5.60 18.32 -17.77
C ARG A 520 -4.57 19.40 -17.40
N ARG A 521 -3.37 19.33 -17.97
CA ARG A 521 -2.32 20.34 -17.76
C ARG A 521 -2.70 21.69 -18.34
N LYS A 522 -3.36 21.73 -19.51
CA LYS A 522 -3.86 22.96 -20.12
C LYS A 522 -4.95 23.61 -19.26
N ILE A 523 -5.96 22.85 -18.83
CA ILE A 523 -7.01 23.33 -17.91
C ILE A 523 -6.39 23.86 -16.61
N LYS A 524 -5.44 23.12 -16.04
CA LYS A 524 -4.69 23.54 -14.84
C LYS A 524 -3.92 24.84 -15.06
N ASN A 525 -3.38 25.09 -16.24
CA ASN A 525 -2.67 26.33 -16.55
C ASN A 525 -3.63 27.49 -16.77
N ILE A 526 -4.74 27.28 -17.49
CA ILE A 526 -5.80 28.27 -17.68
C ILE A 526 -6.29 28.80 -16.33
N ILE A 527 -6.68 27.90 -15.42
CA ILE A 527 -7.16 28.29 -14.08
C ILE A 527 -6.08 29.09 -13.31
N LYS A 528 -4.81 28.66 -13.38
CA LYS A 528 -3.70 29.37 -12.74
C LYS A 528 -3.49 30.76 -13.32
N ASP A 529 -3.67 30.91 -14.62
CA ASP A 529 -3.50 32.19 -15.30
C ASP A 529 -4.67 33.13 -14.97
N CYS A 530 -5.90 32.62 -14.85
CA CYS A 530 -7.05 33.37 -14.33
C CYS A 530 -6.80 33.83 -12.88
N TYR A 531 -6.34 32.96 -11.98
CA TYR A 531 -5.96 33.37 -10.63
C TYR A 531 -4.91 34.50 -10.63
N ARG A 532 -3.89 34.40 -11.48
CA ARG A 532 -2.86 35.45 -11.61
C ARG A 532 -3.42 36.75 -12.16
N ALA A 533 -4.30 36.69 -13.16
CA ALA A 533 -4.96 37.85 -13.75
C ALA A 533 -5.84 38.59 -12.73
N SER A 534 -6.56 37.85 -11.89
CA SER A 534 -7.33 38.38 -10.76
C SER A 534 -6.47 38.79 -9.56
N GLY A 535 -5.14 38.64 -9.66
CA GLY A 535 -4.18 38.98 -8.62
C GLY A 535 -4.21 38.07 -7.40
N ILE A 536 -4.87 36.92 -7.47
CA ILE A 536 -4.92 35.94 -6.39
C ILE A 536 -3.61 35.15 -6.37
N THR A 537 -2.99 35.07 -5.19
CA THR A 537 -1.68 34.44 -5.00
C THR A 537 -1.71 33.47 -3.83
N GLY A 538 -0.57 32.83 -3.49
CA GLY A 538 -0.46 32.02 -2.27
C GLY A 538 -0.60 32.80 -0.96
N ASN A 539 -0.71 34.13 -0.99
CA ASN A 539 -0.96 34.95 0.20
C ASN A 539 -2.46 35.01 0.48
N THR A 540 -2.87 34.57 1.68
CA THR A 540 -4.28 34.56 2.12
C THR A 540 -4.94 35.94 2.07
N GLY A 541 -4.18 37.02 2.28
CA GLY A 541 -4.70 38.39 2.15
C GLY A 541 -5.11 38.78 0.73
N THR A 542 -4.87 37.93 -0.27
CA THR A 542 -5.35 38.13 -1.65
C THR A 542 -6.60 37.31 -1.97
N TRP A 543 -7.06 36.44 -1.07
CA TRP A 543 -8.16 35.50 -1.32
C TRP A 543 -9.55 36.13 -1.15
N GLU A 544 -9.64 37.35 -0.61
CA GLU A 544 -10.87 38.16 -0.64
C GLU A 544 -11.21 38.68 -2.06
N ARG A 545 -10.32 38.48 -3.04
CA ARG A 545 -10.54 38.90 -4.43
C ARG A 545 -11.43 37.89 -5.14
N VAL A 546 -12.31 38.39 -5.99
CA VAL A 546 -13.23 37.58 -6.77
C VAL A 546 -12.49 36.97 -7.97
N LEU A 547 -12.61 35.65 -8.12
CA LEU A 547 -12.31 34.95 -9.36
C LEU A 547 -13.65 34.68 -10.05
N ASP A 548 -13.88 35.32 -11.20
CA ASP A 548 -15.07 35.04 -11.99
C ASP A 548 -14.92 33.69 -12.69
N PHE A 549 -15.94 32.84 -12.59
CA PHE A 549 -15.90 31.53 -13.24
C PHE A 549 -16.08 31.68 -14.76
N ASP A 550 -16.80 32.71 -15.20
CA ASP A 550 -16.99 33.04 -16.61
C ASP A 550 -15.65 33.31 -17.31
N ASP A 551 -14.68 33.94 -16.62
CA ASP A 551 -13.34 34.17 -17.17
C ASP A 551 -12.63 32.84 -17.49
N ILE A 552 -12.81 31.84 -16.62
CA ILE A 552 -12.20 30.52 -16.76
C ILE A 552 -12.88 29.75 -17.87
N GLU A 553 -14.21 29.78 -17.91
CA GLU A 553 -15.01 29.16 -18.96
C GLU A 553 -14.63 29.72 -20.34
N ASN A 554 -14.54 31.05 -20.46
CA ASN A 554 -14.14 31.70 -21.71
C ASN A 554 -12.74 31.29 -22.17
N GLU A 555 -11.77 31.19 -21.25
CA GLU A 555 -10.40 30.73 -21.56
C GLU A 555 -10.35 29.23 -21.90
N ILE A 556 -11.21 28.41 -21.29
CA ILE A 556 -11.35 27.00 -21.65
C ILE A 556 -11.95 26.86 -23.05
N MET A 557 -12.99 27.62 -23.38
CA MET A 557 -13.67 27.58 -24.69
C MET A 557 -12.85 28.17 -25.83
N SER A 558 -11.98 29.14 -25.53
CA SER A 558 -11.06 29.72 -26.50
C SER A 558 -9.73 28.96 -26.60
N CYS A 559 -9.59 27.83 -25.90
CA CYS A 559 -8.36 27.05 -25.91
C CYS A 559 -8.06 26.52 -27.32
N GLU A 560 -6.81 26.68 -27.78
CA GLU A 560 -6.33 26.19 -29.09
C GLU A 560 -6.46 24.66 -29.27
N ASP A 561 -6.61 23.92 -28.17
CA ASP A 561 -6.85 22.48 -28.19
C ASP A 561 -8.34 22.22 -28.39
N GLU A 562 -8.81 22.11 -29.64
CA GLU A 562 -10.22 21.94 -29.98
C GLU A 562 -10.92 20.77 -29.24
N ALA A 563 -10.15 19.80 -28.75
CA ALA A 563 -10.68 18.70 -27.97
C ALA A 563 -11.09 19.11 -26.54
N ILE A 564 -10.50 20.14 -25.94
CA ILE A 564 -10.88 20.63 -24.60
C ILE A 564 -12.28 21.27 -24.63
N PRO A 565 -12.55 22.27 -25.51
CA PRO A 565 -13.91 22.75 -25.71
C PRO A 565 -14.84 21.61 -26.08
N ALA A 566 -14.52 20.74 -27.05
CA ALA A 566 -15.42 19.68 -27.48
C ALA A 566 -15.82 18.68 -26.36
N TYR A 567 -14.96 18.43 -25.36
CA TYR A 567 -15.32 17.57 -24.22
C TYR A 567 -16.09 18.29 -23.12
N LEU A 568 -15.86 19.59 -22.97
CA LEU A 568 -16.44 20.40 -21.90
C LEU A 568 -17.62 21.25 -22.38
N GLU A 569 -17.90 21.26 -23.68
CA GLU A 569 -19.05 21.91 -24.31
C GLU A 569 -20.33 21.44 -23.62
N ASP A 570 -20.55 20.13 -23.43
CA ASP A 570 -21.72 19.61 -22.69
C ASP A 570 -21.88 20.09 -21.23
N ILE A 571 -20.81 20.64 -20.61
CA ILE A 571 -20.87 21.22 -19.26
C ILE A 571 -21.28 22.69 -19.28
N PHE A 572 -20.92 23.39 -20.35
CA PHE A 572 -20.96 24.85 -20.46
C PHE A 572 -21.97 25.35 -21.53
N ASP A 573 -22.38 24.49 -22.46
CA ASP A 573 -23.41 24.77 -23.46
C ASP A 573 -24.81 24.71 -22.83
N TYR A 574 -25.60 25.73 -23.18
CA TYR A 574 -26.99 25.93 -22.77
C TYR A 574 -27.99 25.72 -23.91
#